data_AF-A0A6I6DIC8-F1
#
_entry.id   AF-A0A6I6DIC8-F1
#
_cell.length_a   1.000
_cell.length_b   1.000
_cell.length_c   1.000
_cell.angle_alpha   90.00
_cell.angle_beta   90.00
_cell.angle_gamma   90.00
#
_symmetry.space_group_name_H-M   'P 1'
#
loop_
_entity.id
_entity.type
_entity.pdbx_description
1 polymer ?
#
loop_
_entity_poly.entity_id
_entity_poly.type
_entity_poly.pdbx_seq_one_letter_code
_entity_poly.pdbx_strand_id
1 'polypeptide(L)'
;MTVKNKIILTVLLLIDISTMFLSWFGGARGIKEISGTIVLLNPITILCIVLFVVGLWYPFKKDRNWISLVAILGIIGVKIYEFIFWHYMTMTGKVSLSLSLQLTYPEFYFSLAVSFIILFLYSFMKIKKTGKLI
;
A
#
# COMPACT_ATOMS: atom_id res chain seq x y z
N MET A 1 -4.15 -15.88 13.09
CA MET A 1 -5.29 -15.74 12.17
C MET A 1 -5.90 -17.08 11.81
N THR A 2 -7.19 -17.11 11.49
CA THR A 2 -7.89 -18.22 10.83
C THR A 2 -7.61 -18.18 9.31
N VAL A 3 -7.85 -19.28 8.59
CA VAL A 3 -7.66 -19.34 7.12
C VAL A 3 -8.57 -18.34 6.40
N LYS A 4 -9.83 -18.22 6.82
CA LYS A 4 -10.79 -17.24 6.27
C LYS A 4 -10.24 -15.81 6.30
N ASN A 5 -9.64 -15.41 7.43
CA ASN A 5 -9.06 -14.07 7.58
C ASN A 5 -7.85 -13.86 6.65
N LYS A 6 -6.99 -14.86 6.49
CA LYS A 6 -5.86 -14.81 5.56
C LYS A 6 -6.31 -14.63 4.11
N ILE A 7 -7.38 -15.34 3.71
CA ILE A 7 -7.97 -15.21 2.37
C ILE A 7 -8.50 -13.78 2.16
N ILE A 8 -9.28 -13.24 3.08
CA ILE A 8 -9.81 -11.87 2.99
C ILE A 8 -8.68 -10.85 2.78
N LEU A 9 -7.61 -10.93 3.58
CA LEU A 9 -6.47 -10.01 3.47
C LEU A 9 -5.70 -10.19 2.15
N THR A 10 -5.59 -11.42 1.65
CA THR A 10 -4.94 -11.70 0.36
C THR A 10 -5.77 -11.13 -0.79
N VAL A 11 -7.10 -11.28 -0.75
CA VAL A 11 -8.00 -10.70 -1.76
C VAL A 11 -7.93 -9.18 -1.75
N LEU A 12 -7.94 -8.55 -0.57
CA LEU A 12 -7.78 -7.09 -0.46
C LEU A 12 -6.42 -6.63 -1.01
N LEU A 13 -5.34 -7.37 -0.76
CA LEU A 13 -4.04 -7.07 -1.35
C LEU A 13 -4.06 -7.15 -2.88
N LEU A 14 -4.76 -8.13 -3.46
CA LEU A 14 -4.91 -8.23 -4.92
C LEU A 14 -5.72 -7.06 -5.50
N ILE A 15 -6.77 -6.62 -4.80
CA ILE A 15 -7.53 -5.42 -5.18
C ILE A 15 -6.61 -4.19 -5.13
N ASP A 16 -5.84 -4.04 -4.05
CA ASP A 16 -4.87 -2.96 -3.87
C ASP A 16 -3.84 -2.92 -5.02
N ILE A 17 -3.23 -4.07 -5.35
CA ILE A 17 -2.30 -4.20 -6.48
C ILE A 17 -2.99 -3.88 -7.81
N SER A 18 -4.22 -4.34 -8.02
CA SER A 18 -4.96 -4.08 -9.27
C SER A 18 -5.16 -2.58 -9.50
N THR A 19 -5.42 -1.81 -8.43
CA THR A 19 -5.56 -0.35 -8.54
C THR A 19 -4.26 0.35 -8.94
N MET A 20 -3.10 -0.26 -8.71
CA MET A 20 -1.79 0.30 -9.10
C MET A 20 -1.60 0.34 -10.62
N PHE A 21 -2.35 -0.43 -11.40
CA PHE A 21 -2.30 -0.35 -12.87
C PHE A 21 -3.06 0.84 -13.45
N LEU A 22 -3.80 1.58 -12.62
CA LEU A 22 -4.55 2.77 -13.03
C LEU A 22 -3.66 4.02 -13.02
N SER A 23 -4.09 5.08 -13.69
CA SER A 23 -3.47 6.41 -13.63
C SER A 23 -3.65 7.00 -12.23
N TRP A 24 -2.56 7.37 -11.55
CA TRP A 24 -2.59 7.91 -10.19
C TRP A 24 -2.24 9.39 -10.14
N PHE A 25 -1.36 9.83 -11.04
CA PHE A 25 -0.86 11.19 -11.07
C PHE A 25 -0.90 11.79 -12.48
N GLY A 26 -1.12 13.10 -12.58
CA GLY A 26 -1.10 13.85 -13.84
C GLY A 26 -2.46 14.45 -14.23
N GLY A 27 -2.70 14.64 -15.53
CA GLY A 27 -4.04 14.89 -16.07
C GLY A 27 -4.46 16.35 -16.29
N ALA A 28 -3.82 17.32 -15.64
CA ALA A 28 -4.10 18.73 -15.92
C ALA A 28 -2.97 19.34 -16.77
N ARG A 29 -3.33 19.98 -17.90
CA ARG A 29 -2.47 20.90 -18.68
C ARG A 29 -1.26 20.26 -19.38
N GLY A 30 -1.45 19.16 -20.11
CA GLY A 30 -0.43 18.61 -21.02
C GLY A 30 0.69 17.81 -20.35
N ILE A 31 0.52 17.47 -19.08
CA ILE A 31 1.47 16.63 -18.34
C ILE A 31 1.09 15.16 -18.53
N LYS A 32 2.09 14.34 -18.88
CA LYS A 32 1.96 12.89 -19.06
C LYS A 32 1.40 12.23 -17.79
N GLU A 33 0.38 11.40 -17.97
CA GLU A 33 -0.17 10.57 -16.90
C GLU A 33 0.86 9.56 -16.41
N ILE A 34 0.91 9.40 -15.09
CA ILE A 34 1.78 8.45 -14.40
C ILE A 34 0.87 7.46 -13.68
N SER A 35 1.04 6.20 -14.05
CA SER A 35 0.34 5.09 -13.41
C SER A 35 0.93 4.79 -12.03
N GLY A 36 0.09 4.24 -11.15
CA GLY A 36 0.50 3.69 -9.86
C GLY A 36 1.53 2.56 -9.96
N THR A 37 1.86 2.08 -11.16
CA THR A 37 2.94 1.14 -11.41
C THR A 37 4.28 1.66 -10.90
N ILE A 38 4.47 2.98 -10.77
CA ILE A 38 5.66 3.56 -10.12
C ILE A 38 5.81 3.05 -8.67
N VAL A 39 4.71 2.91 -7.94
CA VAL A 39 4.70 2.30 -6.60
C VAL A 39 4.88 0.80 -6.70
N LEU A 40 4.18 0.12 -7.62
CA LEU A 40 4.26 -1.35 -7.74
C LEU A 40 5.67 -1.83 -8.09
N LEU A 41 6.35 -1.14 -8.99
CA LEU A 41 7.70 -1.47 -9.47
C LEU A 41 8.80 -0.97 -8.52
N ASN A 42 8.44 -0.20 -7.50
CA ASN A 42 9.39 0.19 -6.46
C ASN A 42 9.89 -1.10 -5.75
N PRO A 43 11.21 -1.32 -5.65
CA PRO A 43 11.77 -2.55 -5.10
C PRO A 43 11.34 -2.79 -3.64
N ILE A 44 11.10 -1.72 -2.88
CA ILE A 44 10.60 -1.79 -1.51
C ILE A 44 9.17 -2.34 -1.51
N THR A 45 8.30 -1.85 -2.39
CA THR A 45 6.92 -2.34 -2.51
C THR A 45 6.89 -3.82 -2.88
N ILE A 46 7.68 -4.25 -3.87
CA ILE A 46 7.77 -5.66 -4.27
C ILE A 46 8.19 -6.53 -3.07
N LEU A 47 9.23 -6.11 -2.36
CA LEU A 47 9.69 -6.81 -1.15
C LEU A 47 8.59 -6.88 -0.09
N CYS A 48 7.89 -5.77 0.16
CA CYS A 48 6.80 -5.73 1.12
C CYS A 48 5.63 -6.64 0.70
N ILE A 49 5.26 -6.71 -0.58
CA ILE A 49 4.21 -7.62 -1.06
C ILE A 49 4.61 -9.08 -0.76
N VAL A 50 5.84 -9.46 -1.08
CA VAL A 50 6.37 -10.82 -0.81
C VAL A 50 6.34 -11.10 0.70
N LEU A 51 6.86 -10.18 1.52
CA LEU A 51 6.88 -10.32 2.97
C LEU A 51 5.46 -10.38 3.57
N PHE A 52 4.50 -9.66 3.01
CA PHE A 52 3.12 -9.70 3.46
C PHE A 52 2.50 -11.08 3.24
N VAL A 53 2.65 -11.63 2.03
CA VAL A 53 2.13 -12.96 1.66
C VAL A 53 2.82 -14.07 2.47
N VAL A 54 4.15 -14.05 2.54
CA VAL A 54 4.91 -15.02 3.36
C VAL A 54 4.52 -14.89 4.83
N GLY A 55 4.41 -13.68 5.35
CA GLY A 55 4.01 -13.39 6.72
C GLY A 55 2.60 -13.91 7.07
N LEU A 56 1.68 -13.90 6.12
CA LEU A 56 0.32 -14.41 6.31
C LEU A 56 0.27 -15.94 6.24
N TRP A 57 0.90 -16.54 5.24
CA TRP A 57 0.68 -17.95 4.91
C TRP A 57 1.67 -18.89 5.59
N TYR A 58 2.93 -18.49 5.77
CA TYR A 58 3.96 -19.35 6.33
C TYR A 58 3.73 -19.60 7.84
N PRO A 59 3.71 -20.87 8.29
CA PRO A 59 3.51 -21.21 9.70
C PRO A 59 4.81 -21.04 10.50
N PHE A 60 5.15 -19.81 10.87
CA PHE A 60 6.32 -19.54 11.71
C PHE A 60 6.20 -20.22 13.09
N LYS A 61 7.25 -20.93 13.51
CA LYS A 61 7.32 -21.59 14.83
C LYS A 61 7.29 -20.62 16.02
N LYS A 62 7.71 -19.38 15.81
CA LYS A 62 7.68 -18.27 16.78
C LYS A 62 6.69 -17.23 16.28
N ASP A 63 6.16 -16.39 17.17
CA ASP A 63 5.16 -15.36 16.89
C ASP A 63 5.72 -14.20 16.02
N ARG A 64 6.25 -14.51 14.83
CA ARG A 64 6.71 -13.57 13.79
C ARG A 64 5.53 -12.91 13.06
N ASN A 65 4.40 -12.80 13.75
CA ASN A 65 3.16 -12.14 13.34
C ASN A 65 3.29 -10.60 13.26
N TRP A 66 4.49 -10.08 13.05
CA TRP A 66 4.76 -8.66 12.82
C TRP A 66 5.28 -8.40 11.41
N ILE A 67 5.72 -9.45 10.69
CA ILE A 67 6.24 -9.32 9.32
C ILE A 67 5.16 -8.74 8.39
N SER A 68 3.94 -9.29 8.40
CA SER A 68 2.85 -8.74 7.60
C SER A 68 2.43 -7.33 8.02
N LEU A 69 2.58 -6.98 9.30
CA LEU A 69 2.29 -5.63 9.79
C LEU A 69 3.31 -4.62 9.27
N VAL A 70 4.60 -4.94 9.37
CA VAL A 70 5.69 -4.11 8.84
C VAL A 70 5.57 -4.00 7.32
N ALA A 71 5.21 -5.10 6.64
CA ALA A 71 5.03 -5.10 5.20
C ALA A 71 3.90 -4.17 4.73
N ILE A 72 2.72 -4.20 5.35
CA ILE A 72 1.64 -3.28 4.95
C ILE A 72 1.97 -1.82 5.26
N LEU A 73 2.66 -1.55 6.39
CA LEU A 73 3.17 -0.21 6.68
C LEU A 73 4.19 0.26 5.65
N GLY A 74 5.06 -0.63 5.17
CA GLY A 74 6.00 -0.34 4.08
C GLY A 74 5.29 0.04 2.79
N ILE A 75 4.26 -0.72 2.39
CA ILE A 75 3.44 -0.41 1.20
C ILE A 75 2.81 0.98 1.33
N ILE A 76 2.17 1.27 2.48
CA ILE A 76 1.57 2.58 2.75
C ILE A 76 2.65 3.68 2.71
N GLY A 77 3.81 3.45 3.31
CA GLY A 77 4.93 4.37 3.32
C GLY A 77 5.42 4.73 1.91
N VAL A 78 5.58 3.74 1.03
CA VAL A 78 5.98 3.98 -0.37
C VAL A 78 4.89 4.74 -1.12
N LYS A 79 3.60 4.42 -0.93
CA LYS A 79 2.51 5.19 -1.53
C LYS A 79 2.53 6.67 -1.15
N ILE A 80 2.73 6.95 0.14
CA ILE A 80 2.83 8.33 0.66
C ILE A 80 4.08 9.02 0.11
N TYR A 81 5.21 8.30 0.06
CA TYR A 81 6.45 8.82 -0.51
C TYR A 81 6.27 9.23 -1.98
N GLU A 82 5.79 8.32 -2.82
CA GLU A 82 5.55 8.62 -4.24
C GLU A 82 4.54 9.76 -4.38
N PHE A 83 3.45 9.79 -3.61
CA PHE A 83 2.50 10.91 -3.62
C PHE A 83 3.12 12.28 -3.31
N ILE A 84 4.11 12.35 -2.42
CA ILE A 84 4.79 13.62 -2.09
C ILE A 84 5.83 13.99 -3.15
N PHE A 85 6.54 13.00 -3.70
CA PHE A 85 7.76 13.24 -4.49
C PHE A 85 7.62 13.03 -6.00
N TRP A 86 6.52 12.46 -6.51
CA TRP A 86 6.39 12.11 -7.92
C TRP A 86 6.60 13.30 -8.88
N HIS A 87 6.18 14.52 -8.50
CA HIS A 87 6.33 15.73 -9.32
C HIS A 87 7.72 16.37 -9.20
N TYR A 88 8.53 15.99 -8.21
CA TYR A 88 9.83 16.58 -7.96
C TYR A 88 10.77 16.31 -9.12
N MET A 89 10.90 15.05 -9.53
CA MET A 89 11.77 14.65 -10.64
C MET A 89 11.12 14.85 -12.01
N THR A 90 9.79 14.85 -12.09
CA THR A 90 9.05 14.84 -13.37
C THR A 90 8.61 16.21 -13.85
N MET A 91 8.51 17.23 -12.98
CA MET A 91 7.97 18.55 -13.37
C MET A 91 8.67 19.77 -12.78
N THR A 92 8.79 19.85 -11.45
CA THR A 92 8.99 21.15 -10.79
C THR A 92 10.36 21.32 -10.14
N GLY A 93 11.05 20.22 -9.82
CA GLY A 93 12.25 20.27 -8.98
C GLY A 93 11.98 20.76 -7.55
N LYS A 94 10.71 20.83 -7.12
CA LYS A 94 10.29 21.31 -5.79
C LYS A 94 9.18 20.44 -5.22
N VAL A 95 9.29 20.12 -3.93
CA VAL A 95 8.24 19.38 -3.23
C VAL A 95 7.07 20.33 -2.91
N SER A 96 5.87 20.00 -3.38
CA SER A 96 4.64 20.76 -3.09
C SER A 96 3.47 19.83 -2.83
N LEU A 97 2.96 19.83 -1.59
CA LEU A 97 1.79 19.04 -1.21
C LEU A 97 0.52 19.50 -1.95
N SER A 98 0.38 20.81 -2.16
CA SER A 98 -0.75 21.38 -2.88
C SER A 98 -0.80 20.86 -4.31
N LEU A 99 0.36 20.76 -4.96
CA LEU A 99 0.46 20.22 -6.33
C LEU A 99 0.12 18.73 -6.36
N SER A 100 0.64 17.96 -5.40
CA SER A 100 0.28 16.54 -5.26
C SER A 100 -1.24 16.38 -5.16
N LEU A 101 -1.92 17.14 -4.30
CA LEU A 101 -3.37 17.04 -4.14
C LEU A 101 -4.14 17.43 -5.42
N GLN A 102 -3.69 18.47 -6.13
CA GLN A 102 -4.36 18.95 -7.35
C GLN A 102 -4.22 18.02 -8.55
N LEU A 103 -3.09 17.31 -8.65
CA LEU A 103 -2.73 16.47 -9.79
C LEU A 103 -2.80 14.97 -9.47
N THR A 104 -3.45 14.58 -8.37
CA THR A 104 -3.66 13.18 -8.00
C THR A 104 -5.09 12.77 -8.33
N TYR A 105 -5.21 11.66 -9.04
CA TYR A 105 -6.48 11.08 -9.41
C TYR A 105 -7.14 10.34 -8.23
N PRO A 106 -8.49 10.24 -8.20
CA PRO A 106 -9.25 9.50 -7.19
C PRO A 106 -8.76 8.07 -6.91
N GLU A 107 -8.24 7.40 -7.93
CA GLU A 107 -7.74 6.02 -7.94
C GLU A 107 -6.61 5.82 -6.92
N PHE A 108 -5.73 6.80 -6.76
CA PHE A 108 -4.69 6.78 -5.73
C PHE A 108 -5.30 6.74 -4.33
N TYR A 109 -6.28 7.60 -4.04
CA TYR A 109 -6.92 7.66 -2.72
C TYR A 109 -7.70 6.40 -2.41
N PHE A 110 -8.36 5.82 -3.43
CA PHE A 110 -9.00 4.51 -3.30
C PHE A 110 -7.98 3.43 -2.94
N SER A 111 -6.84 3.36 -3.65
CA SER A 111 -5.75 2.44 -3.36
C SER A 111 -5.19 2.63 -1.94
N LEU A 112 -4.95 3.88 -1.54
CA LEU A 112 -4.45 4.19 -0.20
C LEU A 112 -5.44 3.77 0.89
N ALA A 113 -6.74 4.01 0.68
CA ALA A 113 -7.81 3.60 1.59
C ALA A 113 -7.87 2.06 1.74
N VAL A 114 -7.76 1.30 0.64
CA VAL A 114 -7.72 -0.16 0.69
C VAL A 114 -6.54 -0.65 1.54
N SER A 115 -5.35 -0.06 1.37
CA SER A 115 -4.18 -0.40 2.20
C SER A 115 -4.43 -0.14 3.70
N PHE A 116 -5.06 0.97 4.06
CA PHE A 116 -5.42 1.24 5.47
C PHE A 116 -6.48 0.27 6.00
N ILE A 117 -7.45 -0.13 5.18
CA ILE A 117 -8.44 -1.17 5.54
C ILE A 117 -7.74 -2.50 5.81
N ILE A 118 -6.75 -2.88 4.99
CA ILE A 118 -5.94 -4.09 5.22
C ILE A 118 -5.22 -4.00 6.58
N LEU A 119 -4.54 -2.87 6.87
CA LEU A 119 -3.84 -2.65 8.14
C LEU A 119 -4.79 -2.75 9.34
N PHE A 120 -5.96 -2.11 9.25
CA PHE A 120 -6.97 -2.12 10.29
C PHE A 120 -7.51 -3.53 10.53
N LEU A 121 -7.94 -4.23 9.47
CA LEU A 121 -8.46 -5.60 9.58
C LEU A 121 -7.40 -6.57 10.08
N TYR A 122 -6.15 -6.44 9.61
CA TYR A 122 -5.05 -7.26 10.10
C TYR A 122 -4.88 -7.12 11.60
N SER A 123 -4.83 -5.88 12.10
CA SER A 123 -4.66 -5.56 13.52
C SER A 123 -5.84 -6.07 14.34
N PHE A 124 -7.07 -5.81 13.90
CA PHE A 124 -8.29 -6.25 14.58
C PHE A 124 -8.39 -7.77 14.68
N MET A 125 -8.16 -8.47 13.56
CA MET A 125 -8.19 -9.93 13.51
C MET A 125 -7.07 -10.59 14.33
N LYS A 126 -5.94 -9.89 14.50
CA LYS A 126 -4.85 -10.32 15.38
C LYS A 126 -5.25 -10.13 16.85
N ILE A 127 -5.77 -8.96 17.24
CA ILE A 127 -6.25 -8.68 18.60
C ILE A 127 -7.27 -9.74 19.04
N LYS A 128 -8.26 -10.05 18.19
CA LYS A 128 -9.27 -11.08 18.48
C LYS A 128 -8.67 -12.47 18.77
N LYS A 129 -7.49 -12.79 18.22
CA LYS A 129 -6.81 -14.07 18.48
C LYS A 129 -5.93 -14.02 19.74
N THR A 130 -5.33 -12.87 20.06
CA THR A 130 -4.32 -12.75 21.13
C THR A 130 -4.89 -12.18 22.44
N GLY A 131 -6.06 -11.55 22.43
CA GLY A 131 -6.72 -11.00 23.61
C GLY A 131 -6.06 -9.76 24.22
N LYS A 132 -5.01 -9.20 23.60
CA LYS A 132 -4.32 -7.97 24.02
C LYS A 132 -4.27 -6.96 22.88
N LEU A 133 -4.55 -5.70 23.19
CA LEU A 133 -4.15 -4.55 22.38
C LEU A 133 -2.62 -4.46 22.45
N ILE A 134 -1.97 -4.34 21.30
CA ILE A 134 -0.55 -3.93 21.25
C ILE A 134 -0.49 -2.47 21.67
#